data_AF-A0A1A6HX37-F1
#
_entry.id   AF-A0A1A6HX37-F1
#
_cell.length_a   1.000
_cell.length_b   1.000
_cell.length_c   1.000
_cell.angle_alpha   90.00
_cell.angle_beta   90.00
_cell.angle_gamma   90.00
#
_symmetry.space_group_name_H-M   'P 1'
#
loop_
_entity.id
_entity.type
_entity.pdbx_description
1 polymer ?
#
loop_
_entity_poly.entity_id
_entity_poly.type
_entity_poly.pdbx_seq_one_letter_code
_entity_poly.pdbx_strand_id
1 'polypeptide(L)'
;LSSSRLAKAKEVGADFTLHIAKESPLEVASKVESMLGSKPDVTVECTGAESSIRTGIYATHSGGTLVIVGMGSDMVNLPLMHAAVREVDIKGVFRYCNTFPLEKALEAFETSKKGLGLKVMIKCDPNDQNP
;
A
#
# COMPACT_ATOMS: atom_id res chain seq x y z
N LEU A 1 -5.61 -11.59 6.82
CA LEU A 1 -5.64 -10.58 7.91
C LEU A 1 -6.48 -11.10 9.06
N SER A 2 -6.21 -10.72 10.31
CA SER A 2 -7.06 -11.15 11.44
C SER A 2 -8.43 -10.47 11.41
N SER A 3 -9.46 -11.13 11.96
CA SER A 3 -10.82 -10.58 12.04
C SER A 3 -10.89 -9.22 12.74
N SER A 4 -10.07 -9.03 13.77
CA SER A 4 -9.96 -7.75 14.49
C SER A 4 -9.50 -6.58 13.60
N ARG A 5 -8.56 -6.83 12.68
CA ARG A 5 -8.07 -5.79 11.75
C ARG A 5 -9.10 -5.45 10.68
N LEU A 6 -9.86 -6.44 10.21
CA LEU A 6 -10.95 -6.20 9.26
C LEU A 6 -12.11 -5.45 9.93
N ALA A 7 -12.46 -5.78 11.18
CA ALA A 7 -13.45 -5.04 11.95
C ALA A 7 -13.01 -3.57 12.12
N LYS A 8 -11.73 -3.32 12.43
CA LYS A 8 -11.20 -1.95 12.50
C LYS A 8 -11.26 -1.24 11.15
N ALA A 9 -10.95 -1.92 10.05
CA ALA A 9 -11.06 -1.35 8.70
C ALA A 9 -12.50 -0.87 8.40
N LYS A 10 -13.51 -1.63 8.83
CA LYS A 10 -14.91 -1.20 8.75
C LYS A 10 -15.21 0.03 9.59
N GLU A 11 -14.74 0.04 10.83
CA GLU A 11 -14.93 1.17 11.74
C GLU A 11 -14.35 2.49 11.19
N VAL A 12 -13.22 2.42 10.47
CA VAL A 12 -12.55 3.60 9.87
C VAL A 12 -13.05 3.95 8.46
N GLY A 13 -14.09 3.27 7.96
CA GLY A 13 -14.81 3.69 6.74
C GLY A 13 -14.65 2.80 5.51
N ALA A 14 -14.11 1.58 5.61
CA ALA A 14 -14.10 0.67 4.46
C ALA A 14 -15.51 0.19 4.09
N ASP A 15 -15.94 0.33 2.84
CA ASP A 15 -17.25 -0.15 2.35
C ASP A 15 -17.34 -1.68 2.25
N PHE A 16 -16.21 -2.36 2.12
CA PHE A 16 -16.12 -3.81 2.04
C PHE A 16 -14.88 -4.33 2.75
N THR A 17 -14.96 -5.56 3.25
CA THR A 17 -13.81 -6.29 3.80
C THR A 17 -13.86 -7.73 3.32
N LEU A 18 -12.72 -8.24 2.87
CA LEU A 18 -12.57 -9.62 2.42
C LEU A 18 -11.51 -10.32 3.26
N HIS A 19 -11.89 -11.44 3.88
CA HIS A 19 -10.93 -12.31 4.56
C HIS A 19 -10.33 -13.29 3.54
N ILE A 20 -9.03 -13.18 3.30
CA ILE A 20 -8.26 -14.05 2.40
C ILE A 20 -7.59 -15.14 3.23
N ALA A 21 -7.69 -16.39 2.78
CA ALA A 21 -7.08 -17.57 3.40
C ALA A 21 -6.06 -18.25 2.46
N LYS A 22 -6.51 -19.18 1.62
CA LYS A 22 -5.64 -20.04 0.78
C LYS A 22 -5.90 -19.88 -0.72
N GLU A 23 -6.64 -18.86 -1.10
CA GLU A 23 -6.98 -18.58 -2.49
C GLU A 23 -5.76 -18.11 -3.28
N SER A 24 -5.77 -18.44 -4.57
CA SER A 24 -4.81 -17.92 -5.54
C SER A 24 -5.05 -16.43 -5.82
N PRO A 25 -4.04 -15.70 -6.32
CA PRO A 25 -4.19 -14.28 -6.65
C PRO A 25 -5.32 -13.96 -7.63
N LEU A 26 -5.60 -14.85 -8.59
CA LEU A 26 -6.69 -14.69 -9.55
C LEU A 26 -8.05 -14.85 -8.88
N GLU A 27 -8.21 -15.84 -8.00
CA GLU A 27 -9.46 -16.05 -7.25
C GLU A 27 -9.76 -14.87 -6.34
N VAL A 28 -8.75 -14.32 -5.67
CA VAL A 28 -8.91 -13.12 -4.83
C VAL A 28 -9.32 -11.92 -5.70
N ALA A 29 -8.67 -11.72 -6.85
CA ALA A 29 -9.02 -10.64 -7.78
C ALA A 29 -10.48 -10.74 -8.27
N SER A 30 -10.94 -11.93 -8.61
CA SER A 30 -12.35 -12.17 -9.01
C SER A 30 -13.33 -11.90 -7.87
N LYS A 31 -12.97 -12.24 -6.62
CA LYS A 31 -13.80 -11.91 -5.44
C LYS A 31 -13.89 -10.41 -5.22
N VAL A 32 -12.77 -9.69 -5.36
CA VAL A 32 -12.74 -8.22 -5.26
C VAL A 32 -13.65 -7.59 -6.31
N GLU A 33 -13.53 -8.00 -7.57
CA GLU A 33 -14.38 -7.51 -8.66
C GLU A 33 -15.87 -7.83 -8.43
N SER A 34 -16.19 -9.03 -7.95
CA SER A 34 -17.57 -9.41 -7.63
C SER A 34 -18.16 -8.57 -6.49
N MET A 35 -17.36 -8.23 -5.49
CA MET A 35 -17.80 -7.40 -4.36
C MET A 35 -17.99 -5.94 -4.73
N LEU A 36 -17.13 -5.40 -5.59
CA LEU A 36 -17.20 -4.01 -6.04
C LEU A 36 -18.16 -3.80 -7.22
N GLY A 37 -18.51 -4.87 -7.94
CA GLY A 37 -19.26 -4.83 -9.21
C GLY A 37 -18.38 -4.48 -10.42
N SER A 38 -17.12 -4.09 -10.20
CA SER A 38 -16.12 -3.82 -11.22
C SER A 38 -14.71 -3.97 -10.64
N LYS A 39 -13.70 -3.98 -11.52
CA LYS A 39 -12.30 -3.85 -11.09
C LYS A 39 -12.04 -2.44 -10.53
N PRO A 40 -11.25 -2.28 -9.45
CA PRO A 40 -10.86 -0.97 -8.94
C PRO A 40 -9.89 -0.24 -9.89
N ASP A 41 -10.07 1.08 -10.04
CA ASP A 41 -9.16 1.94 -10.79
C ASP A 41 -7.77 2.05 -10.13
N VAL A 42 -7.75 2.01 -8.79
CA VAL A 42 -6.54 2.10 -7.98
C VAL A 42 -6.52 0.97 -6.97
N THR A 43 -5.42 0.22 -6.93
CA THR A 43 -5.13 -0.76 -5.89
C THR A 43 -3.93 -0.30 -5.07
N VAL A 44 -4.04 -0.33 -3.74
CA VAL A 44 -2.92 -0.03 -2.83
C VAL A 44 -2.48 -1.31 -2.13
N GLU A 45 -1.28 -1.76 -2.44
CA GLU A 45 -0.64 -2.93 -1.85
C GLU A 45 0.21 -2.51 -0.64
N CYS A 46 -0.15 -2.99 0.54
CA CYS A 46 0.44 -2.55 1.82
C CYS A 46 1.18 -3.65 2.58
N THR A 47 1.32 -4.85 2.02
CA THR A 47 1.90 -6.02 2.69
C THR A 47 3.30 -6.35 2.19
N GLY A 48 3.64 -6.01 0.94
CA GLY A 48 4.88 -6.42 0.28
C GLY A 48 4.90 -7.91 -0.12
N ALA A 49 3.84 -8.66 0.17
CA ALA A 49 3.80 -10.09 -0.13
C ALA A 49 3.59 -10.32 -1.63
N GLU A 50 4.40 -11.21 -2.23
CA GLU A 50 4.34 -11.51 -3.67
C GLU A 50 2.93 -11.87 -4.14
N SER A 51 2.20 -12.72 -3.40
CA SER A 51 0.82 -13.10 -3.73
C SER A 51 -0.15 -11.92 -3.72
N SER A 52 0.03 -10.95 -2.81
CA SER A 52 -0.75 -9.72 -2.75
C SER A 52 -0.45 -8.81 -3.94
N ILE A 53 0.82 -8.65 -4.30
CA ILE A 53 1.23 -7.85 -5.47
C ILE A 53 0.65 -8.44 -6.75
N ARG A 54 0.74 -9.77 -6.92
CA ARG A 54 0.10 -10.48 -8.04
C ARG A 54 -1.41 -10.26 -8.08
N THR A 55 -2.07 -10.32 -6.92
CA THR A 55 -3.51 -10.05 -6.81
C THR A 55 -3.81 -8.63 -7.27
N GLY A 56 -3.01 -7.65 -6.85
CA GLY A 56 -3.16 -6.27 -7.26
C GLY A 56 -3.06 -6.08 -8.77
N ILE A 57 -2.13 -6.78 -9.43
CA ILE A 57 -2.04 -6.78 -10.90
C ILE A 57 -3.34 -7.27 -11.52
N TYR A 58 -3.87 -8.42 -11.10
CA TYR A 58 -5.09 -9.01 -11.68
C TYR A 58 -6.38 -8.26 -11.32
N ALA A 59 -6.43 -7.67 -10.14
CA ALA A 59 -7.60 -6.96 -9.63
C ALA A 59 -7.74 -5.58 -10.26
N THR A 60 -6.65 -4.85 -10.46
CA THR A 60 -6.69 -3.46 -10.97
C THR A 60 -7.29 -3.40 -12.37
N HIS A 61 -8.15 -2.41 -12.62
CA HIS A 61 -8.80 -2.15 -13.89
C HIS A 61 -7.78 -1.87 -15.01
N SER A 62 -8.14 -2.10 -16.27
CA SER A 62 -7.29 -1.73 -17.41
C SER A 62 -7.09 -0.20 -17.46
N GLY A 63 -5.86 0.27 -17.64
CA GLY A 63 -5.51 1.70 -17.50
C GLY A 63 -5.45 2.19 -16.05
N GLY A 64 -5.66 1.30 -15.07
CA GLY A 64 -5.61 1.64 -13.64
C GLY A 64 -4.19 1.68 -13.08
N THR A 65 -4.07 1.93 -11.78
CA THR A 65 -2.78 2.01 -11.07
C THR A 65 -2.72 1.06 -9.86
N LEU A 66 -1.70 0.22 -9.83
CA LEU A 66 -1.26 -0.51 -8.64
C LEU A 66 -0.15 0.28 -7.93
N VAL A 67 -0.42 0.69 -6.69
CA VAL A 67 0.54 1.39 -5.83
C VAL A 67 1.13 0.41 -4.82
N ILE A 68 2.45 0.26 -4.82
CA ILE A 68 3.18 -0.59 -3.86
C ILE A 68 3.71 0.29 -2.73
N VAL A 69 3.13 0.11 -1.55
CA VAL A 69 3.52 0.76 -0.29
C VAL A 69 4.20 -0.23 0.65
N GLY A 70 3.79 -1.51 0.59
CA GLY A 70 4.36 -2.57 1.40
C GLY A 70 5.81 -2.87 1.02
N MET A 71 6.64 -3.11 2.03
CA MET A 71 8.02 -3.55 1.85
C MET A 71 8.09 -5.07 1.92
N GLY A 72 8.50 -5.69 0.83
CA GLY A 72 8.56 -7.15 0.67
C GLY A 72 9.98 -7.68 0.51
N SER A 73 10.09 -8.87 -0.07
CA SER A 73 11.36 -9.42 -0.54
C SER A 73 11.95 -8.56 -1.66
N ASP A 74 13.28 -8.52 -1.74
CA ASP A 74 14.03 -7.80 -2.78
C ASP A 74 13.67 -8.28 -4.21
N MET A 75 13.45 -9.59 -4.36
CA MET A 75 13.06 -10.20 -5.62
C MET A 75 11.68 -10.86 -5.49
N VAL A 76 10.80 -10.57 -6.45
CA VAL A 76 9.47 -11.15 -6.56
C VAL A 76 9.17 -11.56 -8.01
N ASN A 77 8.46 -12.66 -8.18
CA ASN A 77 7.99 -13.15 -9.47
C ASN A 77 6.62 -12.56 -9.78
N LEU A 78 6.53 -11.74 -10.83
CA LEU A 78 5.32 -10.98 -11.17
C LEU A 78 4.80 -11.30 -12.58
N PRO A 79 3.47 -11.40 -12.79
CA PRO A 79 2.84 -11.58 -14.09
C PRO A 79 2.83 -10.26 -14.89
N LEU A 80 4.01 -9.71 -15.19
CA LEU A 80 4.13 -8.36 -15.75
C LEU A 80 3.41 -8.19 -17.09
N MET A 81 3.33 -9.24 -17.91
CA MET A 81 2.57 -9.20 -19.17
C MET A 81 1.08 -8.91 -18.95
N HIS A 82 0.48 -9.36 -17.85
CA HIS A 82 -0.92 -9.03 -17.54
C HIS A 82 -1.11 -7.56 -17.17
N ALA A 83 -0.11 -6.90 -16.61
CA ALA A 83 -0.14 -5.46 -16.39
C ALA A 83 0.06 -4.73 -17.72
N ALA A 84 1.07 -5.12 -18.50
CA ALA A 84 1.44 -4.47 -19.75
C ALA A 84 0.30 -4.44 -20.79
N VAL A 85 -0.34 -5.59 -21.07
CA VAL A 85 -1.42 -5.67 -22.09
C VAL A 85 -2.69 -4.93 -21.72
N ARG A 86 -2.84 -4.58 -20.44
CA ARG A 86 -3.97 -3.80 -19.92
C ARG A 86 -3.56 -2.41 -19.47
N GLU A 87 -2.34 -2.00 -19.76
CA GLU A 87 -1.78 -0.68 -19.40
C GLU A 87 -1.98 -0.35 -17.91
N VAL A 88 -1.74 -1.32 -17.03
CA VAL A 88 -1.77 -1.10 -15.58
C VAL A 88 -0.45 -0.51 -15.14
N ASP A 89 -0.50 0.71 -14.63
CA ASP A 89 0.64 1.38 -14.00
C ASP A 89 1.03 0.69 -12.69
N ILE A 90 2.31 0.40 -12.50
CA ILE A 90 2.84 -0.10 -11.22
C ILE A 90 3.75 0.97 -10.63
N LYS A 91 3.36 1.56 -9.50
CA LYS A 91 4.04 2.70 -8.86
C LYS A 91 4.52 2.31 -7.48
N GLY A 92 5.83 2.39 -7.26
CA GLY A 92 6.40 2.32 -5.91
C GLY A 92 6.23 3.64 -5.17
N VAL A 93 5.96 3.58 -3.88
CA VAL A 93 5.95 4.75 -2.99
C VAL A 93 6.95 4.54 -1.88
N PHE A 94 7.86 5.50 -1.72
CA PHE A 94 8.80 5.51 -0.62
C PHE A 94 8.61 6.76 0.23
N ARG A 95 8.14 6.56 1.46
CA ARG A 95 7.90 7.61 2.46
C ARG A 95 6.96 8.70 1.92
N TYR A 96 7.46 9.91 1.74
CA TYR A 96 6.70 11.09 1.40
C TYR A 96 7.64 12.14 0.80
N CYS A 97 7.12 12.96 -0.10
CA CYS A 97 7.81 14.14 -0.64
C CYS A 97 6.79 15.28 -0.73
N ASN A 98 7.07 16.40 -0.06
CA ASN A 98 6.21 17.59 -0.04
C ASN A 98 4.75 17.32 0.37
N THR A 99 4.51 16.32 1.23
CA THR A 99 3.15 15.90 1.64
C THR A 99 2.49 16.86 2.63
N PHE A 100 3.28 17.49 3.50
CA PHE A 100 2.77 18.44 4.48
C PHE A 100 3.08 19.87 4.04
N PRO A 101 2.13 20.82 4.17
CA PRO A 101 2.43 22.23 4.03
C PRO A 101 3.60 22.61 4.95
N LEU A 102 4.45 23.53 4.49
CA LEU A 102 5.64 23.95 5.25
C LEU A 102 5.24 24.44 6.65
N GLU A 103 4.12 25.14 6.75
CA GLU A 103 3.59 25.67 8.01
C GLU A 103 3.29 24.56 9.01
N LYS A 104 2.74 23.44 8.55
CA LYS A 104 2.44 22.27 9.39
C LYS A 104 3.69 21.51 9.79
N ALA A 105 4.68 21.43 8.90
CA ALA A 105 5.98 20.84 9.23
C ALA A 105 6.72 21.66 10.31
N LEU A 106 6.67 22.99 10.21
CA LEU A 106 7.23 23.91 11.21
C LEU A 106 6.50 23.82 12.54
N GLU A 107 5.16 23.78 12.53
CA GLU A 107 4.34 23.60 13.73
C GLU A 107 4.69 22.29 14.47
N ALA A 108 4.82 21.18 13.73
CA ALA A 108 5.23 19.89 14.27
C ALA A 108 6.63 19.97 14.90
N PHE A 109 7.59 20.60 14.23
CA PHE A 109 8.94 20.79 14.74
C PHE A 109 8.97 21.60 16.05
N GLU A 110 8.28 22.74 16.10
CA GLU A 110 8.21 23.57 17.31
C GLU A 110 7.49 22.87 18.47
N THR A 111 6.46 22.07 18.16
CA THR A 111 5.77 21.23 19.16
C THR A 111 6.73 20.21 19.77
N SER A 112 7.53 19.52 18.95
CA SER A 112 8.57 18.60 19.43
C SER A 112 9.65 19.32 20.25
N LYS A 113 10.09 20.52 19.85
CA LYS A 113 11.09 21.32 20.57
C LYS A 113 10.64 21.69 21.99
N LYS A 114 9.34 21.92 22.19
CA LYS A 114 8.72 22.22 23.48
C LYS A 114 8.47 20.99 24.36
N GLY A 115 8.80 19.78 23.87
CA GLY A 115 8.50 18.52 24.57
C GLY A 115 7.01 18.15 24.60
N LEU A 116 6.19 18.84 23.80
CA LEU A 116 4.74 18.61 23.71
C LEU A 116 4.40 17.57 22.62
N GLY A 117 5.40 17.10 21.88
CA GLY A 117 5.24 16.08 20.85
C GLY A 117 6.45 15.13 20.80
N LEU A 118 6.21 13.89 20.36
CA LEU A 118 7.26 12.90 20.17
C LEU A 118 8.11 13.27 18.95
N LYS A 119 9.41 13.50 19.17
CA LYS A 119 10.39 13.65 18.09
C LYS A 119 10.95 12.28 17.73
N VAL A 120 10.46 11.69 16.64
CA VAL A 120 11.10 10.49 16.07
C VAL A 120 12.28 10.95 15.21
N MET A 121 13.50 10.87 15.74
CA MET A 121 14.72 11.11 14.95
C MET A 121 15.14 9.81 14.29
N ILE A 122 14.96 9.73 12.97
CA ILE A 122 15.63 8.70 12.17
C ILE A 122 17.07 9.17 12.00
N LYS A 123 18.01 8.44 12.60
CA LYS A 123 19.44 8.68 12.40
C LYS A 123 19.73 8.56 10.90
N CYS A 124 20.07 9.67 10.26
CA CYS A 124 20.52 9.69 8.87
C CYS A 124 22.03 9.96 8.91
N ASP A 125 22.79 8.89 9.08
CA ASP A 125 24.26 8.95 9.03
C ASP A 125 24.67 8.57 7.59
N PRO A 126 25.31 9.47 6.82
CA PRO A 126 25.70 9.19 5.45
C PRO A 126 26.77 8.07 5.34
N ASN A 127 27.34 7.63 6.46
CA ASN A 127 28.24 6.48 6.55
C ASN A 127 27.58 5.25 7.20
N ASP A 128 26.28 5.29 7.51
CA ASP A 128 25.57 4.13 8.04
C ASP A 128 25.44 3.07 6.94
N GLN A 129 26.26 2.03 7.03
CA GLN A 129 26.25 0.90 6.10
C GLN A 129 25.19 -0.14 6.45
N ASN A 130 24.46 0.05 7.54
CA ASN A 130 23.41 -0.87 7.98
C ASN A 130 22.03 -0.21 7.80
N PRO A 131 21.17 -0.73 6.90
CA PRO A 131 19.81 -0.24 6.71
C PRO A 131 18.90 -0.46 7.93
#